data_AF-A0A368FTQ4-F1
#
_entry.id   AF-A0A368FTQ4-F1
#
_cell.length_a   1.000
_cell.length_b   1.000
_cell.length_c   1.000
_cell.angle_alpha   90.00
_cell.angle_beta   90.00
_cell.angle_gamma   90.00
#
_symmetry.space_group_name_H-M   'P 1'
#
loop_
_entity.id
_entity.type
_entity.pdbx_description
1 polymer ?
#
loop_
_entity_poly.entity_id
_entity_poly.type
_entity_poly.pdbx_seq_one_letter_code
_entity_poly.pdbx_strand_id
1 'polypeptide(L)'
;MRVKPSSSVLTQFFLEISRIATSDTSHRKTLSINDVRNSNANFNCAPTQMAPNCNKNLCYHLRFRTFDGTCNNLDRPMSGSAFSALMRLKAPMYDNGLNAPTCELRSLLTWSAP
;
A
#
# COMPACT_ATOMS: atom_id res chain seq x y z
N MET A 1 -0.84 -28.09 -32.00
CA MET A 1 -2.31 -28.21 -31.95
C MET A 1 -2.83 -27.40 -30.77
N ARG A 2 -3.70 -26.41 -31.00
CA ARG A 2 -4.33 -25.60 -29.93
C ARG A 2 -5.73 -26.19 -29.71
N VAL A 3 -5.91 -26.94 -28.63
CA VAL A 3 -7.23 -27.47 -28.27
C VAL A 3 -8.09 -26.27 -27.86
N LYS A 4 -9.14 -25.96 -28.62
CA LYS A 4 -10.12 -24.96 -28.18
C LYS A 4 -10.93 -25.57 -27.04
N PRO A 5 -11.06 -24.90 -25.89
CA PRO A 5 -11.84 -25.41 -24.78
C PRO A 5 -13.32 -25.54 -25.17
N SER A 6 -13.98 -26.57 -24.64
CA SER A 6 -15.43 -26.78 -24.75
C SER A 6 -16.21 -25.56 -24.22
N SER A 7 -17.40 -25.30 -24.77
CA SER A 7 -18.31 -24.27 -24.27
C SER A 7 -18.60 -24.43 -22.77
N SER A 8 -18.76 -25.68 -22.30
CA SER A 8 -18.95 -25.98 -20.88
C SER A 8 -17.74 -25.58 -20.02
N VAL A 9 -16.52 -25.78 -20.51
CA VAL A 9 -15.28 -25.41 -19.81
C VAL A 9 -15.13 -23.89 -19.74
N LEU A 10 -15.46 -23.19 -20.84
CA LEU A 10 -15.48 -21.72 -20.84
C LEU A 10 -16.52 -21.18 -19.88
N THR A 11 -17.75 -21.69 -19.90
CA THR A 11 -18.82 -21.26 -18.98
C THR A 11 -18.45 -21.54 -17.51
N GLN A 12 -17.84 -22.69 -17.21
CA GLN A 12 -17.37 -23.00 -15.86
C GLN A 12 -16.27 -22.02 -15.40
N PHE A 13 -15.32 -21.71 -16.28
CA PHE A 13 -14.24 -20.75 -15.99
C PHE A 13 -14.78 -19.34 -15.74
N PHE A 14 -15.74 -18.87 -16.55
CA PHE A 14 -16.41 -17.58 -16.33
C PHE A 14 -17.22 -17.56 -15.03
N LEU A 15 -17.93 -18.65 -14.70
CA LEU A 15 -18.65 -18.78 -13.43
C LEU A 15 -17.70 -18.80 -12.22
N GLU A 16 -16.51 -19.40 -12.32
CA GLU A 16 -15.50 -19.32 -11.27
C GLU A 16 -14.94 -17.91 -11.10
N ILE A 17 -14.61 -17.22 -12.19
CA ILE A 17 -14.16 -15.80 -12.12
C ILE A 17 -15.24 -14.91 -11.51
N SER A 18 -16.52 -15.17 -11.82
CA SER A 18 -17.65 -14.44 -11.26
C SER A 18 -17.86 -14.70 -9.76
N ARG A 19 -17.37 -15.83 -9.24
CA ARG A 19 -17.42 -16.22 -7.82
C ARG A 19 -16.23 -15.76 -7.01
N ILE A 20 -15.13 -15.33 -7.66
CA ILE A 20 -13.97 -14.77 -6.96
C ILE A 20 -14.40 -13.41 -6.45
N ALA A 21 -14.71 -13.40 -5.16
CA ALA A 21 -15.59 -12.43 -4.55
C ALA A 21 -15.15 -10.98 -4.78
N THR A 22 -16.11 -10.21 -5.29
CA THR A 22 -16.23 -8.76 -5.23
C THR A 22 -16.24 -8.20 -3.79
N SER A 23 -16.07 -9.04 -2.76
CA SER A 23 -16.14 -8.66 -1.34
C SER A 23 -14.89 -7.95 -0.82
N ASP A 24 -13.71 -8.14 -1.45
CA ASP A 24 -12.46 -7.55 -0.96
C ASP A 24 -12.32 -6.05 -1.30
N THR A 25 -13.10 -5.53 -2.26
CA THR A 25 -13.17 -4.09 -2.52
C THR A 25 -14.06 -3.35 -1.51
N SER A 26 -14.92 -4.05 -0.76
CA SER A 26 -15.96 -3.43 0.08
C SER A 26 -15.41 -2.69 1.31
N HIS A 27 -14.24 -3.08 1.83
CA HIS A 27 -13.62 -2.42 2.99
C HIS A 27 -12.62 -1.32 2.63
N ARG A 28 -12.30 -1.12 1.35
CA ARG A 28 -11.33 -0.12 0.91
C ARG A 28 -11.98 1.26 0.89
N LYS A 29 -11.81 2.03 1.96
CA LYS A 29 -12.13 3.47 1.93
C LYS A 29 -11.11 4.17 1.04
N THR A 30 -11.58 4.73 -0.06
CA THR A 30 -10.77 5.66 -0.87
C THR A 30 -10.48 6.89 0.00
N LEU A 31 -9.20 7.26 0.11
CA LEU A 31 -8.81 8.45 0.86
C LEU A 31 -9.42 9.69 0.18
N SER A 32 -10.30 10.40 0.88
CA SER A 32 -10.87 11.64 0.37
C SER A 32 -9.83 12.77 0.46
N ILE A 33 -9.95 13.76 -0.41
CA ILE A 33 -9.12 14.97 -0.34
C ILE A 33 -9.28 15.68 1.01
N ASN A 34 -10.45 15.54 1.63
CA ASN A 34 -10.73 16.10 2.96
C ASN A 34 -9.99 15.31 4.06
N ASP A 35 -9.88 13.99 3.95
CA ASP A 35 -9.12 13.18 4.90
C ASP A 35 -7.63 13.56 4.86
N VAL A 36 -7.09 13.75 3.65
CA VAL A 36 -5.71 14.21 3.45
C VAL A 36 -5.51 15.61 4.00
N ARG A 37 -6.43 16.55 3.71
CA ARG A 37 -6.33 17.93 4.21
C ARG A 37 -6.38 17.99 5.73
N ASN A 38 -7.31 17.27 6.34
CA ASN A 38 -7.47 17.23 7.79
C ASN A 38 -6.27 16.56 8.47
N SER A 39 -5.76 15.46 7.89
CA SER A 39 -4.55 14.79 8.39
C SER A 39 -3.32 15.70 8.29
N ASN A 40 -3.15 16.40 7.17
CA ASN A 40 -2.06 17.36 7.02
C ASN A 40 -2.18 18.53 7.99
N ALA A 41 -3.39 19.07 8.21
CA ALA A 41 -3.59 20.17 9.15
C ALA A 41 -3.27 19.78 10.61
N ASN A 42 -3.58 18.54 11.01
CA ASN A 42 -3.40 18.09 12.38
C ASN A 42 -2.00 17.49 12.64
N PHE A 43 -1.44 16.79 11.65
CA PHE A 43 -0.24 15.95 11.83
C PHE A 43 0.89 16.25 10.84
N ASN A 44 0.72 17.21 9.93
CA ASN A 44 1.65 17.50 8.83
C ASN A 44 2.01 16.26 7.99
N CYS A 45 1.12 15.26 7.95
CA CYS A 45 1.32 13.97 7.28
C CYS A 45 0.04 13.49 6.59
N ALA A 46 0.20 12.71 5.52
CA ALA A 46 -0.90 11.99 4.91
C ALA A 46 -1.43 10.87 5.83
N PRO A 47 -2.72 10.53 5.76
CA PRO A 47 -3.29 9.50 6.61
C PRO A 47 -2.71 8.12 6.27
N THR A 48 -2.34 7.36 7.30
CA THR A 48 -1.88 5.98 7.14
C THR A 48 -3.06 5.05 6.91
N GLN A 49 -2.94 4.16 5.92
CA GLN A 49 -3.94 3.12 5.71
C GLN A 49 -3.91 2.07 6.84
N MET A 50 -5.08 1.59 7.26
CA MET A 50 -5.20 0.53 8.25
C MET A 50 -4.89 -0.82 7.60
N ALA A 51 -4.15 -1.68 8.30
CA ALA A 51 -3.84 -3.01 7.82
C ALA A 51 -5.12 -3.87 7.66
N PRO A 52 -5.40 -4.42 6.47
CA PRO A 52 -6.54 -5.31 6.28
C PRO A 52 -6.27 -6.70 6.88
N ASN A 53 -7.34 -7.43 7.19
CA ASN A 53 -7.26 -8.84 7.55
C ASN A 53 -7.36 -9.71 6.28
N CYS A 54 -6.22 -10.21 5.80
CA CYS A 54 -6.15 -11.02 4.58
C CYS A 54 -6.90 -12.36 4.68
N ASN A 55 -7.12 -12.89 5.89
CA ASN A 55 -7.84 -14.17 6.07
C ASN A 55 -9.34 -14.06 5.75
N LYS A 56 -9.90 -12.84 5.67
CA LYS A 56 -11.30 -12.64 5.29
C LYS A 56 -11.60 -13.13 3.87
N ASN A 57 -10.62 -13.05 2.95
CA ASN A 57 -10.81 -13.46 1.57
C ASN A 57 -9.53 -14.11 1.01
N LEU A 58 -9.08 -15.17 1.68
CA LEU A 58 -7.83 -15.85 1.32
C LEU A 58 -7.85 -16.37 -0.12
N CYS A 59 -8.99 -16.90 -0.60
CA CYS A 59 -9.13 -17.38 -1.98
C CYS A 59 -8.82 -16.29 -3.02
N TYR A 60 -9.29 -15.06 -2.79
CA TYR A 60 -8.96 -13.93 -3.66
C TYR A 60 -7.46 -13.60 -3.62
N HIS A 61 -6.87 -13.43 -2.43
CA HIS A 61 -5.46 -13.03 -2.30
C HIS A 61 -4.47 -14.10 -2.78
N LEU A 62 -4.86 -15.38 -2.78
CA LEU A 62 -4.08 -16.46 -3.36
C LEU A 62 -4.12 -16.49 -4.90
N ARG A 63 -5.12 -15.85 -5.52
CA ARG A 63 -5.36 -15.92 -6.97
C ARG A 63 -5.11 -14.60 -7.70
N PHE A 64 -5.34 -13.47 -7.04
CA PHE A 64 -5.26 -12.13 -7.63
C PHE A 64 -4.54 -11.16 -6.72
N ARG A 65 -3.95 -10.14 -7.35
CA ARG A 65 -3.37 -9.00 -6.64
C ARG A 65 -4.45 -7.96 -6.36
N THR A 66 -4.36 -7.35 -5.20
CA THR A 66 -5.12 -6.17 -4.81
C THR A 66 -4.64 -4.96 -5.61
N PHE A 67 -5.54 -3.99 -5.83
CA PHE A 67 -5.21 -2.77 -6.61
C PHE A 67 -4.12 -1.92 -5.94
N ASP A 68 -4.17 -1.82 -4.62
CA ASP A 68 -3.25 -1.03 -3.80
C ASP A 68 -2.04 -1.85 -3.30
N GLY A 69 -1.92 -3.12 -3.68
CA GLY A 69 -0.81 -3.99 -3.28
C GLY A 69 -0.92 -4.60 -1.87
N THR A 70 -2.01 -4.35 -1.14
CA THR A 70 -2.29 -4.97 0.17
C THR A 70 -2.37 -6.50 0.10
N CYS A 71 -2.03 -7.21 1.18
CA CYS A 71 -2.10 -8.67 1.29
C CYS A 71 -1.23 -9.46 0.29
N ASN A 72 -0.27 -8.81 -0.39
CA ASN A 72 0.76 -9.51 -1.14
C ASN A 72 1.67 -10.33 -0.21
N ASN A 73 1.89 -9.81 1.00
CA ASN A 73 2.44 -10.54 2.13
C ASN A 73 1.31 -10.77 3.17
N LEU A 74 0.93 -12.02 3.39
CA LEU A 74 -0.19 -12.38 4.28
C LEU A 74 0.09 -12.07 5.76
N ASP A 75 1.35 -12.18 6.18
CA ASP A 75 1.79 -11.89 7.56
C ASP A 75 2.01 -10.39 7.79
N ARG A 76 2.36 -9.66 6.73
CA ARG A 76 2.57 -8.20 6.73
C ARG A 76 1.77 -7.52 5.62
N PRO A 77 0.44 -7.37 5.79
CA PRO A 77 -0.48 -6.95 4.74
C PRO A 77 -0.15 -5.62 4.04
N MET A 78 0.53 -4.71 4.75
CA MET A 78 0.89 -3.36 4.26
C MET A 78 2.29 -3.29 3.62
N SER A 79 3.03 -4.39 3.56
CA SER A 79 4.38 -4.36 2.98
C SER A 79 4.30 -4.19 1.47
N GLY A 80 4.76 -3.04 0.98
CA GLY A 80 4.74 -2.72 -0.45
C GLY A 80 3.37 -2.28 -0.97
N SER A 81 2.40 -2.00 -0.09
CA SER A 81 1.16 -1.36 -0.50
C SER A 81 1.36 0.13 -0.83
N ALA A 82 0.49 0.67 -1.67
CA ALA A 82 0.39 2.09 -1.94
C ALA A 82 0.05 2.87 -0.66
N PHE A 83 0.20 4.20 -0.71
CA PHE A 83 -0.10 5.11 0.41
C PHE A 83 0.57 4.72 1.74
N SER A 84 1.73 4.05 1.64
CA SER A 84 2.55 3.62 2.77
C SER A 84 3.88 4.37 2.73
N ALA A 85 4.48 4.61 3.90
CA ALA A 85 5.77 5.29 3.97
C ALA A 85 6.86 4.47 3.28
N LEU A 86 7.80 5.17 2.63
CA LEU A 86 8.97 4.53 2.05
C LEU A 86 9.87 3.95 3.16
N MET A 87 10.35 2.72 2.94
CA MET A 87 11.31 2.09 3.84
C MET A 87 12.65 2.82 3.79
N ARG A 88 13.24 3.11 4.96
CA ARG A 88 14.57 3.72 5.07
C ARG A 88 15.61 2.66 5.42
N LEU A 89 16.66 2.56 4.60
CA LEU A 89 17.82 1.69 4.87
C LEU A 89 18.85 2.34 5.81
N LYS A 90 18.85 3.67 5.91
CA LYS A 90 19.67 4.47 6.82
C LYS A 90 18.81 5.48 7.56
N ALA A 91 19.29 5.95 8.70
CA ALA A 91 18.63 7.02 9.44
C ALA A 91 18.41 8.26 8.54
N PRO A 92 17.26 8.94 8.65
CA PRO A 92 17.05 10.22 7.97
C PRO A 92 18.07 11.26 8.45
N MET A 93 18.57 12.09 7.53
CA MET A 93 19.32 13.29 7.87
C MET A 93 18.44 14.50 7.53
N TYR A 94 18.01 15.21 8.57
CA TYR A 94 17.24 16.44 8.47
C TYR A 94 17.93 17.51 9.30
N ASP A 95 17.82 18.76 8.87
CA ASP A 95 18.52 19.87 9.52
C ASP A 95 18.06 20.06 10.96
N ASN A 96 16.76 19.93 11.21
CA ASN A 96 16.14 19.97 12.54
C ASN A 96 15.92 18.57 13.15
N GLY A 97 16.46 17.51 12.54
CA GLY A 97 16.24 16.13 12.96
C GLY A 97 14.82 15.57 12.74
N LEU A 98 13.92 16.34 12.12
CA LEU A 98 12.50 15.95 11.95
C LEU A 98 12.06 15.94 10.48
N ASN A 99 12.04 17.11 9.84
CA ASN A 99 11.45 17.29 8.51
C ASN A 99 12.08 18.43 7.70
N ALA A 100 12.94 19.26 8.30
CA ALA A 100 13.58 20.36 7.59
C ALA A 100 14.62 19.79 6.62
N PRO A 101 14.57 20.18 5.33
CA PRO A 101 15.55 19.73 4.34
C PRO A 101 16.96 20.14 4.79
N THR A 102 17.94 19.30 4.48
CA THR A 102 19.34 19.61 4.75
C THR A 102 19.76 20.82 3.93
N CYS A 103 20.18 21.89 4.60
CA CYS A 103 20.83 23.03 3.98
C CYS A 103 22.34 22.98 4.25
N GLU A 104 23.16 23.34 3.26
CA GLU A 104 24.62 23.32 3.36
C GLU A 104 25.14 24.20 4.51
N LEU A 105 24.47 25.31 4.82
CA LEU A 105 24.86 26.25 5.88
C LEU A 105 25.04 25.60 7.26
N ARG A 106 24.22 24.61 7.62
CA ARG A 106 24.36 23.91 8.91
C ARG A 106 25.35 22.74 8.82
N SER A 107 25.47 22.11 7.66
CA SER A 107 26.49 21.06 7.43
C SER A 107 27.91 21.62 7.55
N LEU A 108 28.14 22.88 7.16
CA LEU A 108 29.42 23.55 7.34
C LEU A 108 29.72 23.88 8.82
N LEU A 109 28.67 24.04 9.65
CA LEU A 109 28.80 24.31 11.08
C LEU A 109 28.94 23.05 11.94
N THR A 110 28.49 21.88 11.44
CA THR A 110 28.62 20.61 12.18
C THR A 110 29.87 19.81 11.84
N TRP A 111 30.51 20.07 10.70
CA TRP A 111 31.84 19.53 10.36
C TRP A 111 33.01 20.23 11.08
N SER A 112 32.72 21.26 11.87
CA SER A 112 33.70 22.05 12.62
C SER A 112 33.69 21.79 14.14
N ALA A 113 32.92 20.81 14.62
CA ALA A 113 33.02 20.36 16.01
C ALA A 113 33.94 19.11 16.08
N PRO A 114 35.01 19.13 16.90
CA PRO A 114 35.95 18.01 17.06
C PRO A 114 35.31 16.77 17.70
#